data_AF-A0A439UDG5-F1
#
_entry.id   AF-A0A439UDG5-F1
#
_cell.length_a   1.000
_cell.length_b   1.000
_cell.length_c   1.000
_cell.angle_alpha   90.00
_cell.angle_beta   90.00
_cell.angle_gamma   90.00
#
_symmetry.space_group_name_H-M   'P 1'
#
loop_
_entity.id
_entity.type
_entity.pdbx_description
1 polymer ?
#
loop_
_entity_poly.entity_id
_entity_poly.type
_entity_poly.pdbx_seq_one_letter_code
_entity_poly.pdbx_strand_id
1 'polypeptide(L)'
;MRMKSFAIIAALALSTAIAGCSTIGSQIFSNDYGAVTDAGYQLPRIPIEKVPMKYHRQEVNYDSPEKPGTIIVDTQNKFLYFIEGDGRAIRYGIGVGREGFEWHGTAHIALKREWPTWTPPRQMIQRQPELAKFASGMEPGLKNPLGARAMYLFNKGGDSGYRLHGSPEWNSIGKAMSSGCIRLMNQDIIDLYDRASVGAKVIVL
;
A
#
# COMPACT_ATOMS: atom_id res chain seq x y z
N MET A 1 76.25 -39.61 -8.49
CA MET A 1 75.76 -39.03 -7.21
C MET A 1 74.96 -37.76 -7.53
N ARG A 2 73.63 -37.86 -7.40
CA ARG A 2 72.60 -36.81 -7.23
C ARG A 2 72.71 -35.46 -8.00
N MET A 3 71.91 -35.36 -9.07
CA MET A 3 71.20 -34.14 -9.52
C MET A 3 70.36 -33.53 -8.38
N LYS A 4 70.34 -32.19 -8.23
CA LYS A 4 69.22 -31.32 -7.79
C LYS A 4 69.58 -29.85 -8.09
N SER A 5 68.73 -28.87 -8.39
CA SER A 5 67.38 -28.76 -8.94
C SER A 5 67.20 -27.26 -9.24
N PHE A 6 66.66 -26.89 -10.41
CA PHE A 6 66.16 -25.55 -10.70
C PHE A 6 64.93 -25.26 -9.82
N ALA A 7 64.83 -24.05 -9.27
CA ALA A 7 63.60 -23.53 -8.68
C ALA A 7 63.26 -22.19 -9.33
N ILE A 8 62.40 -22.24 -10.34
CA ILE A 8 61.70 -21.08 -10.88
C ILE A 8 60.46 -20.89 -10.00
N ILE A 9 60.41 -19.79 -9.24
CA ILE A 9 59.23 -19.41 -8.47
C ILE A 9 58.32 -18.60 -9.42
N ALA A 10 57.26 -19.25 -9.92
CA ALA A 10 56.16 -18.56 -10.60
C ALA A 10 55.20 -18.02 -9.52
N ALA A 11 55.16 -16.70 -9.36
CA ALA A 11 54.18 -16.03 -8.52
C ALA A 11 52.84 -15.95 -9.28
N LEU A 12 51.88 -16.79 -8.88
CA LEU A 12 50.51 -16.75 -9.38
C LEU A 12 49.73 -15.68 -8.60
N ALA A 13 49.54 -14.50 -9.20
CA ALA A 13 48.67 -13.47 -8.66
C ALA A 13 47.21 -13.91 -8.83
N LEU A 14 46.62 -14.49 -7.77
CA LEU A 14 45.22 -14.86 -7.73
C LEU A 14 44.39 -13.62 -7.37
N SER A 15 43.98 -12.86 -8.38
CA SER A 15 43.03 -11.75 -8.21
C SER A 15 41.64 -12.31 -7.90
N THR A 16 41.29 -12.36 -6.62
CA THR A 16 39.93 -12.65 -6.15
C THR A 16 39.04 -11.44 -6.44
N ALA A 17 38.37 -11.46 -7.59
CA ALA A 17 37.23 -10.58 -7.82
C ALA A 17 36.07 -11.04 -6.94
N ILE A 18 35.89 -10.40 -5.78
CA ILE A 18 34.67 -10.53 -4.98
C ILE A 18 33.58 -9.79 -5.76
N ALA A 19 32.88 -10.49 -6.65
CA ALA A 19 31.60 -10.04 -7.18
C ALA A 19 30.60 -10.05 -6.02
N GLY A 20 30.53 -8.93 -5.29
CA GLY A 20 29.47 -8.68 -4.33
C GLY A 20 28.16 -8.61 -5.08
N CYS A 21 27.44 -9.73 -5.11
CA CYS A 21 26.04 -9.76 -5.53
C CYS A 21 25.27 -8.94 -4.49
N SER A 22 25.13 -7.64 -4.74
CA SER A 22 24.24 -6.78 -3.96
C SER A 22 22.84 -7.23 -4.32
N THR A 23 22.30 -8.17 -3.55
CA THR A 23 20.85 -8.31 -3.48
C THR A 23 20.36 -6.95 -2.99
N ILE A 24 19.87 -6.12 -3.91
CA ILE A 24 19.02 -4.98 -3.57
C ILE A 24 17.78 -5.61 -2.96
N GLY A 25 17.87 -5.96 -1.68
CA GLY A 25 16.81 -6.58 -0.94
C GLY A 25 15.70 -5.55 -0.81
N SER A 26 14.54 -5.88 -1.37
CA SER A 26 13.26 -5.19 -1.12
C SER A 26 13.17 -4.86 0.39
N GLN A 27 13.16 -3.57 0.73
CA GLN A 27 13.06 -3.14 2.13
C GLN A 27 11.63 -3.37 2.61
N ILE A 28 11.47 -4.02 3.76
CA ILE A 28 10.17 -4.33 4.35
C ILE A 28 10.00 -3.55 5.65
N PHE A 29 8.95 -2.76 5.73
CA PHE A 29 8.71 -1.80 6.81
C PHE A 29 7.91 -2.40 7.98
N SER A 30 8.25 -3.62 8.42
CA SER A 30 7.46 -4.32 9.45
C SER A 30 7.47 -3.65 10.84
N ASN A 31 8.45 -2.80 11.12
CA ASN A 31 8.51 -2.05 12.38
C ASN A 31 7.55 -0.87 12.44
N ASP A 32 7.00 -0.43 11.29
CA ASP A 32 6.16 0.76 11.19
C ASP A 32 4.70 0.49 11.58
N TYR A 33 4.38 -0.75 11.98
CA TYR A 33 3.05 -1.20 12.37
C TYR A 33 2.77 -1.09 13.88
N GLY A 34 3.62 -0.35 14.60
CA GLY A 34 3.45 -0.02 16.02
C GLY A 34 2.19 0.78 16.33
N ALA A 35 1.92 0.96 17.62
CA ALA A 35 0.91 1.91 18.07
C ALA A 35 1.39 3.34 17.79
N VAL A 36 0.51 4.22 17.34
CA VAL A 36 0.83 5.60 16.97
C VAL A 36 -0.27 6.55 17.45
N THR A 37 0.11 7.75 17.87
CA THR A 37 -0.86 8.82 18.13
C THR A 37 -0.96 9.70 16.89
N ASP A 38 -2.18 9.87 16.37
CA ASP A 38 -2.44 10.61 15.15
C ASP A 38 -3.68 11.50 15.34
N ALA A 39 -3.52 12.81 15.22
CA ALA A 39 -4.58 13.81 15.46
C ALA A 39 -5.33 13.62 16.80
N GLY A 40 -4.65 13.17 17.85
CA GLY A 40 -5.23 12.89 19.17
C GLY A 40 -5.87 11.50 19.32
N TYR A 41 -5.97 10.72 18.25
CA TYR A 41 -6.42 9.33 18.30
C TYR A 41 -5.24 8.39 18.55
N GLN A 42 -5.42 7.46 19.50
CA GLN A 42 -4.44 6.40 19.76
C GLN A 42 -4.73 5.21 18.84
N LEU A 43 -4.06 5.17 17.69
CA LEU A 43 -4.14 4.04 16.78
C LEU A 43 -3.44 2.82 17.40
N PRO A 44 -4.13 1.67 17.50
CA PRO A 44 -3.53 0.47 18.06
C PRO A 44 -2.44 -0.08 17.15
N ARG A 45 -1.49 -0.81 17.75
CA ARG A 45 -0.54 -1.65 17.00
C ARG A 45 -1.31 -2.62 16.12
N ILE A 46 -0.87 -2.76 14.87
CA ILE A 46 -1.33 -3.85 14.01
C ILE A 46 -0.53 -5.11 14.36
N PRO A 47 -1.19 -6.26 14.62
CA PRO A 47 -0.51 -7.54 14.80
C PRO A 47 -0.01 -8.04 13.43
N ILE A 48 1.00 -7.36 12.91
CA ILE A 48 1.51 -7.54 11.54
C ILE A 48 1.98 -8.97 11.30
N GLU A 49 2.44 -9.66 12.34
CA GLU A 49 2.79 -11.08 12.31
C GLU A 49 1.63 -12.00 11.90
N LYS A 50 0.37 -11.55 11.96
CA LYS A 50 -0.83 -12.27 11.51
C LYS A 50 -1.22 -11.93 10.07
N VAL A 51 -0.56 -10.97 9.45
CA VAL A 51 -0.74 -10.60 8.05
C VAL A 51 0.34 -11.31 7.24
N PRO A 52 0.02 -11.95 6.10
CA PRO A 52 1.06 -12.55 5.27
C PRO A 52 2.09 -11.51 4.82
N MET A 53 3.38 -11.83 4.96
CA MET A 53 4.50 -10.93 4.71
C MET A 53 4.46 -10.22 3.35
N LYS A 54 3.94 -10.89 2.31
CA LYS A 54 3.79 -10.30 0.98
C LYS A 54 2.92 -9.03 0.96
N TYR A 55 1.98 -8.89 1.90
CA TYR A 55 1.06 -7.77 2.05
C TYR A 55 1.56 -6.68 2.99
N HIS A 56 2.72 -6.84 3.61
CA HIS A 56 3.36 -5.74 4.34
C HIS A 56 3.76 -4.66 3.34
N ARG A 57 3.96 -3.43 3.83
CA ARG A 57 4.56 -2.35 3.05
C ARG A 57 6.00 -2.70 2.70
N GLN A 58 6.34 -2.59 1.41
CA GLN A 58 7.67 -2.93 0.90
C GLN A 58 8.09 -1.97 -0.20
N GLU A 59 9.36 -1.60 -0.24
CA GLU A 59 9.96 -1.02 -1.44
C GLU A 59 10.30 -2.13 -2.43
N VAL A 60 9.81 -2.03 -3.67
CA VAL A 60 10.00 -3.06 -4.69
C VAL A 60 10.55 -2.46 -5.98
N ASN A 61 11.31 -3.26 -6.72
CA ASN A 61 11.58 -2.97 -8.11
C ASN A 61 10.25 -3.03 -8.88
N TYR A 62 9.96 -1.97 -9.62
CA TYR A 62 8.73 -1.83 -10.38
C TYR A 62 9.01 -0.99 -11.61
N ASP A 63 9.18 -1.67 -12.75
CA ASP A 63 9.37 -1.00 -14.03
C ASP A 63 8.01 -0.48 -14.53
N SER A 64 7.89 0.83 -14.63
CA SER A 64 6.65 1.50 -15.02
C SER A 64 6.98 2.69 -15.91
N PRO A 65 6.20 2.92 -16.98
CA PRO A 65 6.31 4.15 -17.77
C PRO A 65 5.70 5.37 -17.06
N GLU A 66 5.07 5.17 -15.90
CA GLU A 66 4.39 6.24 -15.17
C GLU A 66 5.36 7.12 -14.38
N LYS A 67 4.98 8.38 -14.19
CA LYS A 67 5.81 9.35 -13.47
C LYS A 67 5.82 9.05 -11.97
N PRO A 68 6.91 9.40 -11.25
CA PRO A 68 6.91 9.44 -9.79
C PRO A 68 5.68 10.17 -9.23
N GLY A 69 5.11 9.65 -8.15
CA GLY A 69 3.87 10.12 -7.55
C GLY A 69 2.59 9.48 -8.11
N THR A 70 2.68 8.67 -9.17
CA THR A 70 1.54 7.90 -9.68
C THR A 70 1.21 6.74 -8.74
N ILE A 71 -0.08 6.46 -8.58
CA ILE A 71 -0.58 5.30 -7.85
C ILE A 71 -1.14 4.29 -8.83
N ILE A 72 -0.73 3.03 -8.71
CA ILE A 72 -1.27 1.90 -9.48
C ILE A 72 -1.94 0.93 -8.51
N VAL A 73 -3.19 0.59 -8.76
CA VAL A 73 -3.99 -0.34 -7.95
C VAL A 73 -4.20 -1.60 -8.77
N ASP A 74 -3.61 -2.69 -8.30
CA ASP A 74 -3.79 -4.03 -8.85
C ASP A 74 -4.80 -4.79 -7.98
N THR A 75 -6.06 -4.76 -8.40
CA THR A 75 -7.18 -5.32 -7.64
C THR A 75 -7.15 -6.85 -7.61
N GLN A 76 -6.62 -7.47 -8.67
CA GLN A 76 -6.50 -8.93 -8.80
C GLN A 76 -5.47 -9.49 -7.82
N ASN A 77 -4.26 -8.92 -7.82
CA ASN A 77 -3.18 -9.33 -6.92
C ASN A 77 -3.28 -8.72 -5.52
N LYS A 78 -4.15 -7.73 -5.34
CA LYS A 78 -4.42 -7.03 -4.08
C LYS A 78 -3.19 -6.27 -3.59
N PHE A 79 -2.61 -5.53 -4.51
CA PHE A 79 -1.52 -4.61 -4.24
C PHE A 79 -1.84 -3.21 -4.73
N LEU A 80 -1.29 -2.22 -4.04
CA LEU A 80 -1.23 -0.84 -4.49
C LEU A 80 0.24 -0.44 -4.54
N TYR A 81 0.64 0.28 -5.58
CA TYR A 81 1.99 0.74 -5.81
C TYR A 81 2.00 2.27 -5.89
N PHE A 82 2.87 2.92 -5.12
CA PHE A 82 3.19 4.33 -5.26
C PHE A 82 4.55 4.44 -5.95
N ILE A 83 4.58 5.01 -7.15
CA ILE A 83 5.80 5.10 -7.96
C ILE A 83 6.74 6.15 -7.36
N GLU A 84 7.99 5.79 -7.05
CA GLU A 84 9.00 6.71 -6.52
C GLU A 84 9.96 7.22 -7.60
N GLY A 85 10.14 6.47 -8.68
CA GLY A 85 11.14 6.74 -9.72
C GLY A 85 12.26 5.71 -9.72
N ASP A 86 13.20 5.84 -10.65
CA ASP A 86 14.38 4.95 -10.78
C ASP A 86 14.04 3.44 -10.82
N GLY A 87 12.88 3.08 -11.39
CA GLY A 87 12.41 1.70 -11.43
C GLY A 87 11.98 1.14 -10.07
N ARG A 88 11.59 2.00 -9.12
CA ARG A 88 11.14 1.64 -7.77
C ARG A 88 9.73 2.13 -7.45
N ALA A 89 9.06 1.40 -6.58
CA ALA A 89 7.77 1.78 -6.01
C ALA A 89 7.64 1.29 -4.55
N ILE A 90 6.85 2.01 -3.76
CA ILE A 90 6.34 1.47 -2.49
C ILE A 90 5.09 0.65 -2.77
N ARG A 91 5.13 -0.64 -2.45
CA ARG A 91 4.00 -1.56 -2.53
C ARG A 91 3.31 -1.71 -1.18
N TYR A 92 2.00 -1.65 -1.19
CA TYR A 92 1.11 -1.87 -0.05
C TYR A 92 0.19 -3.04 -0.32
N GLY A 93 -0.11 -3.85 0.70
CA GLY A 93 -1.22 -4.80 0.64
C GLY A 93 -2.56 -4.07 0.74
N ILE A 94 -3.54 -4.48 -0.06
CA ILE A 94 -4.90 -3.92 -0.02
C ILE A 94 -5.96 -4.97 0.25
N GLY A 95 -7.06 -4.56 0.86
CA GLY A 95 -8.35 -5.25 0.79
C GLY A 95 -9.18 -4.62 -0.34
N VAL A 96 -9.87 -5.45 -1.12
CA VAL A 96 -10.67 -4.97 -2.26
C VAL A 96 -12.12 -5.34 -2.01
N GLY A 97 -13.00 -4.36 -1.83
CA GLY A 97 -14.43 -4.63 -1.77
C GLY A 97 -15.03 -4.84 -3.15
N ARG A 98 -16.30 -5.27 -3.22
CA ARG A 98 -16.98 -5.62 -4.47
C ARG A 98 -16.93 -4.47 -5.47
N GLU A 99 -17.20 -3.25 -5.02
CA GLU A 99 -17.13 -2.05 -5.83
C GLU A 99 -15.73 -1.89 -6.43
N GLY A 100 -14.67 -2.18 -5.65
CA GLY A 100 -13.27 -2.18 -6.08
C GLY A 100 -12.95 -3.09 -7.28
N PHE A 101 -13.74 -4.14 -7.54
CA PHE A 101 -13.60 -4.99 -8.73
C PHE A 101 -14.43 -4.53 -9.93
N GLU A 102 -15.43 -3.67 -9.72
CA GLU A 102 -16.37 -3.25 -10.77
C GLU A 102 -15.81 -2.11 -11.63
N TRP A 103 -14.74 -1.44 -11.21
CA TRP A 103 -14.16 -0.30 -11.93
C TRP A 103 -12.68 -0.45 -12.21
N HIS A 104 -12.30 -0.10 -13.45
CA HIS A 104 -10.92 -0.02 -13.93
C HIS A 104 -10.74 1.28 -14.73
N GLY A 105 -9.49 1.73 -14.86
CA GLY A 105 -9.13 2.90 -15.66
C GLY A 105 -8.36 3.96 -14.87
N THR A 106 -8.41 5.21 -15.36
CA THR A 106 -7.62 6.31 -14.80
C THR A 106 -8.50 7.31 -14.05
N ALA A 107 -8.04 7.69 -12.87
CA ALA A 107 -8.57 8.74 -12.02
C ALA A 107 -7.43 9.61 -11.47
N HIS A 108 -7.77 10.57 -10.62
CA HIS A 108 -6.82 11.35 -9.84
C HIS A 108 -7.35 11.57 -8.42
N ILE A 109 -6.45 11.84 -7.48
CA ILE A 109 -6.84 12.23 -6.12
C ILE A 109 -7.34 13.67 -6.16
N ALA A 110 -8.64 13.91 -6.04
CA ALA A 110 -9.19 15.26 -6.03
C ALA A 110 -9.18 15.90 -4.64
N LEU A 111 -9.35 15.09 -3.60
CA LEU A 111 -9.33 15.56 -2.23
C LEU A 111 -8.86 14.47 -1.27
N LYS A 112 -8.36 14.95 -0.14
CA LYS A 112 -7.75 14.19 0.94
C LYS A 112 -8.42 14.60 2.24
N ARG A 113 -8.75 13.63 3.09
CA ARG A 113 -9.32 13.85 4.42
C ARG A 113 -8.59 13.01 5.45
N GLU A 114 -8.19 13.66 6.53
CA GLU A 114 -7.79 13.02 7.77
C GLU A 114 -9.05 12.73 8.58
N TRP A 115 -9.12 11.56 9.20
CA TRP A 115 -10.22 11.12 10.05
C TRP A 115 -11.60 11.47 9.43
N PRO A 116 -11.95 10.88 8.27
CA PRO A 116 -13.15 11.26 7.53
C PRO A 116 -14.43 10.78 8.23
N THR A 117 -15.49 11.58 8.13
CA THR A 117 -16.86 11.11 8.38
C THR A 117 -17.22 10.02 7.38
N TRP A 118 -17.80 8.92 7.86
CA TRP A 118 -18.28 7.85 6.99
C TRP A 118 -19.79 7.86 6.87
N THR A 119 -20.30 7.89 5.64
CA THR A 119 -21.73 7.68 5.38
C THR A 119 -21.91 6.35 4.64
N PRO A 120 -22.66 5.39 5.20
CA PRO A 120 -22.89 4.11 4.53
C PRO A 120 -23.64 4.33 3.21
N PRO A 121 -23.21 3.70 2.10
CA PRO A 121 -23.96 3.73 0.85
C PRO A 121 -25.38 3.18 1.04
N ARG A 122 -26.36 3.75 0.33
CA ARG A 122 -27.78 3.33 0.43
C ARG A 122 -27.98 1.82 0.24
N GLN A 123 -27.24 1.23 -0.70
CA GLN A 123 -27.27 -0.22 -0.98
C GLN A 123 -26.74 -1.05 0.19
N MET A 124 -25.79 -0.50 0.97
CA MET A 124 -25.29 -1.14 2.17
C MET A 124 -26.35 -1.12 3.27
N ILE A 125 -27.04 0.02 3.47
CA ILE A 125 -28.16 0.13 4.42
C ILE A 125 -29.29 -0.84 4.05
N GLN A 126 -29.59 -1.03 2.76
CA GLN A 126 -30.60 -2.02 2.34
C GLN A 126 -30.26 -3.45 2.75
N ARG A 127 -28.96 -3.82 2.75
CA ARG A 127 -28.49 -5.14 3.19
C ARG A 127 -28.33 -5.24 4.72
N GLN A 128 -28.04 -4.11 5.37
CA GLN A 128 -27.78 -3.97 6.81
C GLN A 128 -28.56 -2.76 7.36
N PRO A 129 -29.88 -2.91 7.62
CA PRO A 129 -30.75 -1.80 8.02
C PRO A 129 -30.32 -1.07 9.29
N GLU A 130 -29.59 -1.74 10.19
CA GLU A 130 -29.03 -1.18 11.41
C GLU A 130 -28.01 -0.04 11.14
N LEU A 131 -27.45 0.03 9.93
CA LEU A 131 -26.55 1.11 9.52
C LEU A 131 -27.30 2.41 9.20
N ALA A 132 -28.63 2.40 9.10
CA ALA A 132 -29.42 3.60 8.83
C ALA A 132 -29.21 4.71 9.88
N LYS A 133 -28.84 4.34 11.12
CA LYS A 133 -28.47 5.30 12.18
C LYS A 133 -27.27 6.18 11.82
N PHE A 134 -26.44 5.75 10.86
CA PHE A 134 -25.29 6.50 10.35
C PHE A 134 -25.57 7.17 8.99
N ALA A 135 -26.82 7.22 8.53
CA ALA A 135 -27.17 7.85 7.25
C ALA A 135 -26.82 9.35 7.19
N SER A 136 -26.73 10.01 8.35
CA SER A 136 -26.27 11.40 8.49
C SER A 136 -24.76 11.52 8.74
N GLY A 137 -24.02 10.42 8.65
CA GLY A 137 -22.59 10.34 8.94
C GLY A 137 -22.31 9.67 10.29
N MET A 138 -21.32 8.79 10.29
CA MET A 138 -20.63 8.30 11.46
C MET A 138 -19.43 9.20 11.72
N GLU A 139 -19.31 9.68 12.95
CA GLU A 139 -18.19 10.52 13.38
C GLU A 139 -16.84 9.83 13.17
N PRO A 140 -15.76 10.62 13.01
CA PRO A 140 -14.42 10.08 12.91
C PRO A 140 -13.99 9.32 14.17
N GLY A 141 -13.21 8.26 14.00
CA GLY A 141 -12.60 7.55 15.12
C GLY A 141 -12.20 6.12 14.80
N LEU A 142 -11.69 5.42 15.82
CA LEU A 142 -11.08 4.09 15.69
C LEU A 142 -12.01 3.01 15.12
N LYS A 143 -13.32 3.19 15.24
CA LYS A 143 -14.34 2.26 14.74
C LYS A 143 -14.89 2.64 13.36
N ASN A 144 -14.46 3.77 12.80
CA ASN A 144 -14.95 4.27 11.52
C ASN A 144 -14.41 3.37 10.38
N PRO A 145 -15.28 2.86 9.48
CA PRO A 145 -14.87 1.97 8.38
C PRO A 145 -13.91 2.59 7.36
N LEU A 146 -13.81 3.93 7.29
CA LEU A 146 -12.85 4.63 6.43
C LEU A 146 -11.47 4.80 7.09
N GLY A 147 -11.34 4.44 8.36
CA GLY A 147 -10.08 4.51 9.10
C GLY A 147 -9.53 5.93 9.25
N ALA A 148 -8.19 6.04 9.34
CA ALA A 148 -7.51 7.28 9.67
C ALA A 148 -7.44 8.29 8.52
N ARG A 149 -7.54 7.85 7.27
CA ARG A 149 -7.38 8.68 6.07
C ARG A 149 -8.29 8.19 4.95
N ALA A 150 -8.78 9.11 4.13
CA ALA A 150 -9.41 8.79 2.85
C ALA A 150 -8.94 9.75 1.73
N MET A 151 -8.69 9.19 0.56
CA MET A 151 -8.38 9.90 -0.67
C MET A 151 -9.47 9.60 -1.70
N TYR A 152 -10.10 10.65 -2.23
CA TYR A 152 -11.28 10.51 -3.08
C TYR A 152 -10.87 10.64 -4.54
N LEU A 153 -11.28 9.65 -5.32
CA LEU A 153 -10.86 9.52 -6.71
C LEU A 153 -11.89 10.15 -7.62
N PHE A 154 -11.42 11.04 -8.48
CA PHE A 154 -12.24 11.69 -9.50
C PHE A 154 -11.78 11.27 -10.89
N ASN A 155 -12.72 11.12 -11.80
CA ASN A 155 -12.45 10.86 -13.21
C ASN A 155 -13.05 12.00 -14.06
N LYS A 156 -13.10 11.83 -15.38
CA LYS A 156 -13.64 12.86 -16.30
C LYS A 156 -15.09 13.26 -15.98
N GLY A 157 -15.86 12.38 -15.33
CA GLY A 157 -17.25 12.63 -14.93
C GLY A 157 -17.43 13.21 -13.52
N GLY A 158 -16.35 13.54 -12.80
CA GLY A 158 -16.41 14.03 -11.43
C GLY A 158 -16.07 12.95 -10.40
N ASP A 159 -16.74 12.99 -9.23
CA ASP A 159 -16.53 11.98 -8.17
C ASP A 159 -16.91 10.60 -8.68
N SER A 160 -15.94 9.68 -8.70
CA SER A 160 -16.15 8.32 -9.18
C SER A 160 -16.94 7.44 -8.20
N GLY A 161 -17.11 7.86 -6.94
CA GLY A 161 -17.57 6.97 -5.88
C GLY A 161 -16.46 6.09 -5.29
N TYR A 162 -15.25 6.09 -5.87
CA TYR A 162 -14.08 5.32 -5.40
C TYR A 162 -13.18 6.10 -4.46
N ARG A 163 -12.64 5.38 -3.48
CA ARG A 163 -11.75 5.92 -2.46
C ARG A 163 -10.62 4.94 -2.16
N LEU A 164 -9.43 5.48 -1.90
CA LEU A 164 -8.37 4.77 -1.20
C LEU A 164 -8.47 5.18 0.27
N HIS A 165 -8.66 4.24 1.18
CA HIS A 165 -8.94 4.58 2.57
C HIS A 165 -8.35 3.58 3.57
N GLY A 166 -8.24 4.01 4.82
CA GLY A 166 -7.83 3.16 5.93
C GLY A 166 -8.91 2.18 6.36
N SER A 167 -8.55 1.26 7.24
CA SER A 167 -9.49 0.35 7.86
C SER A 167 -8.96 -0.09 9.22
N PRO A 168 -9.82 -0.16 10.26
CA PRO A 168 -9.46 -0.84 11.50
C PRO A 168 -9.35 -2.36 11.32
N GLU A 169 -9.96 -2.92 10.27
CA GLU A 169 -9.96 -4.35 9.94
C GLU A 169 -8.68 -4.75 9.18
N TRP A 170 -7.52 -4.71 9.84
CA TRP A 170 -6.23 -5.12 9.25
C TRP A 170 -6.26 -6.56 8.70
N ASN A 171 -7.10 -7.44 9.25
CA ASN A 171 -7.26 -8.82 8.82
C ASN A 171 -8.04 -8.96 7.49
N SER A 172 -8.52 -7.87 6.91
CA SER A 172 -9.17 -7.82 5.58
C SER A 172 -8.17 -7.66 4.43
N ILE A 173 -6.92 -7.31 4.72
CA ILE A 173 -5.88 -7.13 3.69
C ILE A 173 -5.58 -8.47 3.02
N GLY A 174 -5.47 -8.44 1.69
CA GLY A 174 -5.29 -9.63 0.87
C GLY A 174 -6.57 -10.42 0.59
N LYS A 175 -7.76 -9.88 0.93
CA LYS A 175 -9.06 -10.54 0.71
C LYS A 175 -9.97 -9.74 -0.23
N ALA A 176 -10.93 -10.45 -0.82
CA ALA A 176 -12.08 -9.86 -1.48
C ALA A 176 -13.19 -9.66 -0.44
N MET A 177 -13.72 -8.44 -0.34
CA MET A 177 -14.74 -8.06 0.64
C MET A 177 -16.08 -7.83 -0.06
N SER A 178 -17.19 -7.98 0.67
CA SER A 178 -18.54 -7.82 0.12
C SER A 178 -18.94 -6.37 -0.17
N SER A 179 -18.17 -5.39 0.32
CA SER A 179 -18.43 -3.96 0.16
C SER A 179 -17.19 -3.10 0.38
N GLY A 180 -17.21 -1.90 -0.18
CA GLY A 180 -16.16 -0.88 -0.07
C GLY A 180 -15.24 -0.83 -1.29
N CYS A 181 -14.45 0.22 -1.38
CA CYS A 181 -13.52 0.43 -2.49
C CYS A 181 -12.18 -0.27 -2.19
N ILE A 182 -11.12 0.49 -1.95
CA ILE A 182 -9.77 -0.02 -1.67
C ILE A 182 -9.38 0.31 -0.24
N ARG A 183 -9.18 -0.73 0.57
CA ARG A 183 -8.85 -0.65 1.99
C ARG A 183 -7.37 -0.89 2.21
N LEU A 184 -6.75 -0.04 3.02
CA LEU A 184 -5.38 -0.21 3.52
C LEU A 184 -5.43 -0.32 5.05
N MET A 185 -4.37 -0.89 5.63
CA MET A 185 -4.12 -0.75 7.07
C MET A 185 -3.97 0.73 7.43
N ASN A 186 -4.39 1.14 8.64
CA ASN A 186 -4.33 2.56 9.03
C ASN A 186 -2.91 3.14 8.92
N GLN A 187 -1.90 2.41 9.36
CA GLN A 187 -0.49 2.80 9.26
C GLN A 187 -0.02 2.93 7.80
N ASP A 188 -0.59 2.15 6.87
CA ASP A 188 -0.25 2.20 5.46
C ASP A 188 -0.98 3.31 4.71
N ILE A 189 -2.26 3.58 5.02
CA ILE A 189 -2.94 4.72 4.43
C ILE A 189 -2.34 6.04 4.92
N ILE A 190 -1.85 6.12 6.16
CA ILE A 190 -1.18 7.32 6.68
C ILE A 190 0.08 7.58 5.84
N ASP A 191 0.94 6.58 5.69
CA ASP A 191 2.17 6.70 4.87
C ASP A 191 1.85 7.06 3.41
N LEU A 192 0.92 6.35 2.76
CA LEU A 192 0.52 6.66 1.38
C LEU A 192 -0.09 8.07 1.28
N TYR A 193 -0.91 8.47 2.25
CA TYR A 193 -1.51 9.79 2.28
C TYR A 193 -0.45 10.86 2.37
N ASP A 194 0.60 10.71 3.18
CA ASP A 194 1.65 11.72 3.31
C ASP A 194 2.53 11.82 2.06
N ARG A 195 2.71 10.71 1.33
CA ARG A 195 3.44 10.68 0.06
C ARG A 195 2.63 11.24 -1.12
N ALA A 196 1.35 10.93 -1.19
CA ALA A 196 0.51 11.23 -2.36
C ALA A 196 0.00 12.68 -2.35
N SER A 197 0.21 13.38 -3.45
CA SER A 197 -0.30 14.74 -3.65
C SER A 197 -1.74 14.76 -4.13
N VAL A 198 -2.48 15.81 -3.80
CA VAL A 198 -3.73 16.13 -4.54
C VAL A 198 -3.35 16.36 -6.02
N GLY A 199 -4.14 15.78 -6.93
CA GLY A 199 -3.88 15.73 -8.36
C GLY A 199 -3.05 14.52 -8.82
N ALA A 200 -2.52 13.71 -7.91
CA ALA A 200 -1.79 12.50 -8.27
C ALA A 200 -2.65 11.55 -9.12
N LYS A 201 -2.05 11.03 -10.20
CA LYS A 201 -2.69 10.08 -11.11
C LYS A 201 -2.89 8.74 -10.39
N VAL A 202 -4.07 8.16 -10.54
CA VAL A 202 -4.41 6.83 -10.02
C VAL A 202 -4.86 5.96 -11.19
N ILE A 203 -4.27 4.77 -11.32
CA ILE A 203 -4.63 3.78 -12.34
C ILE A 203 -5.12 2.54 -11.61
N VAL A 204 -6.31 2.06 -11.97
CA VAL A 204 -6.86 0.79 -11.47
C VAL A 204 -6.85 -0.22 -12.60
N LEU A 205 -6.18 -1.34 -12.36
CA LEU A 205 -6.03 -2.48 -13.28
C LEU A 205 -7.19 -3.47 -13.14
#